data_AF-A0A2H9NBL4-F1
#
_entry.id   AF-A0A2H9NBL4-F1
#
_cell.length_a   1.000
_cell.length_b   1.000
_cell.length_c   1.000
_cell.angle_alpha   90.00
_cell.angle_beta   90.00
_cell.angle_gamma   90.00
#
_symmetry.space_group_name_H-M   'P 1'
#
loop_
_entity.id
_entity.type
_entity.pdbx_description
1 polymer ?
#
loop_
_entity_poly.entity_id
_entity_poly.type
_entity_poly.pdbx_seq_one_letter_code
_entity_poly.pdbx_strand_id
1 'polypeptide(L)' 'MIKTDAVNYGNNKFLEIARKKVRGRENENEFVSISKGYFTPDGSKKYKEGLGFPADQNIVDDIIAKLSSVLQ' A
#
# COMPACT_ATOMS: atom_id res chain seq x y z
N MET A 1 -3.45 12.15 -2.61
CA MET A 1 -3.71 10.69 -2.67
C MET A 1 -4.64 10.47 -3.84
N ILE A 2 -4.34 9.51 -4.73
CA ILE A 2 -5.11 9.28 -5.97
C ILE A 2 -6.17 8.22 -5.73
N LYS A 3 -5.76 7.03 -5.25
CA LYS A 3 -6.65 5.90 -4.96
C LYS A 3 -6.09 5.11 -3.80
N THR A 4 -6.96 4.47 -3.04
CA THR A 4 -6.59 3.49 -2.02
C THR A 4 -7.58 2.36 -1.96
N ASP A 5 -7.10 1.22 -1.51
CA ASP A 5 -7.90 0.08 -1.16
C ASP A 5 -7.26 -0.66 0.02
N ALA A 6 -8.05 -1.46 0.74
CA ALA A 6 -7.56 -2.17 1.92
C ALA A 6 -8.04 -3.62 1.97
N VAL A 7 -7.11 -4.50 2.34
CA VAL A 7 -7.40 -5.90 2.63
C VAL A 7 -7.38 -6.08 4.14
N ASN A 8 -8.53 -6.42 4.72
CA ASN A 8 -8.65 -6.74 6.14
C ASN A 8 -8.25 -8.20 6.40
N TYR A 9 -7.59 -8.45 7.52
CA TYR A 9 -7.19 -9.81 7.93
C TYR A 9 -7.10 -9.92 9.45
N GLY A 10 -7.29 -11.14 9.96
CA GLY A 10 -7.44 -11.38 11.40
C GLY A 10 -8.59 -10.58 12.00
N ASN A 11 -8.54 -10.31 13.31
CA ASN A 11 -9.67 -9.65 13.99
C ASN A 11 -9.71 -8.12 13.82
N ASN A 12 -8.57 -7.47 13.60
CA ASN A 12 -8.52 -6.01 13.57
C ASN A 12 -7.35 -5.44 12.74
N LYS A 13 -6.77 -6.19 11.81
CA LYS A 13 -5.61 -5.73 11.03
C LYS A 13 -5.99 -5.50 9.57
N PHE A 14 -5.22 -4.65 8.90
CA PHE A 14 -5.38 -4.39 7.48
C PHE A 14 -4.04 -4.15 6.79
N LEU A 15 -4.01 -4.42 5.48
CA LEU A 15 -3.00 -3.93 4.54
C LEU A 15 -3.68 -2.91 3.65
N GLU A 16 -3.22 -1.66 3.69
CA GLU A 16 -3.71 -0.58 2.85
C GLU A 16 -2.75 -0.34 1.69
N ILE A 17 -3.27 -0.40 0.47
CA ILE A 17 -2.55 -0.09 -0.76
C ILE A 17 -3.02 1.29 -1.20
N ALA A 18 -2.10 2.21 -1.46
CA ALA A 18 -2.42 3.58 -1.85
C ALA A 18 -1.50 4.08 -2.96
N ARG A 19 -2.10 4.63 -4.02
CA ARG A 19 -1.40 5.40 -5.07
C ARG A 19 -1.36 6.86 -4.67
N LYS A 20 -0.17 7.43 -4.55
CA LYS A 20 0.09 8.80 -4.07
C LYS A 20 0.82 9.57 -5.17
N LYS A 21 0.49 10.87 -5.27
CA LYS A 21 1.19 11.82 -6.12
C LYS A 21 1.99 12.76 -5.24
N VAL A 22 3.29 12.89 -5.49
CA VAL A 22 4.17 13.83 -4.82
C VAL A 22 4.48 14.95 -5.80
N ARG A 23 4.10 16.18 -5.43
CA ARG A 23 4.44 17.38 -6.20
C ARG A 23 5.85 17.81 -5.83
N GLY A 24 6.84 17.43 -6.64
CA GLY A 24 8.18 18.01 -6.58
C GLY A 24 8.22 19.35 -7.31
N ARG A 25 9.27 20.16 -7.09
CA ARG A 25 9.43 21.48 -7.72
C ARG A 25 9.56 21.42 -9.25
N GLU A 26 10.05 20.30 -9.80
CA GLU A 26 10.30 20.15 -11.25
C GLU A 26 9.66 18.91 -11.89
N ASN A 27 9.27 17.89 -11.10
CA ASN A 27 8.64 16.68 -11.62
C ASN A 27 7.52 16.20 -10.70
N GLU A 28 6.38 15.83 -11.30
CA GLU A 28 5.30 15.13 -10.61
C GLU A 28 5.61 13.63 -10.60
N ASN A 29 5.93 13.08 -9.44
CA ASN A 29 6.22 11.65 -9.29
C ASN A 29 5.07 10.95 -8.58
N GLU A 30 4.74 9.75 -9.05
CA GLU A 30 3.73 8.90 -8.45
C GLU A 30 4.34 7.67 -7.82
N PHE A 31 3.78 7.26 -6.69
CA PHE A 31 4.24 6.14 -5.88
C PHE A 31 3.07 5.28 -5.43
N VAL A 32 3.30 3.98 -5.34
CA VAL A 32 2.41 3.05 -4.65
C VAL A 32 3.00 2.77 -3.27
N SER A 33 2.16 2.78 -2.24
CA SER A 33 2.55 2.39 -0.89
C SER A 33 1.66 1.28 -0.38
N ILE A 34 2.27 0.26 0.24
CA ILE A 34 1.58 -0.80 0.98
C ILE A 34 1.89 -0.58 2.46
N SER A 35 0.86 -0.35 3.27
CA SER A 35 0.98 -0.02 4.69
C SER A 35 0.20 -1.00 5.55
N LYS A 36 0.85 -1.55 6.57
CA LYS A 36 0.22 -2.40 7.57
C LYS A 36 -0.37 -1.54 8.68
N GLY A 37 -1.62 -1.80 9.03
CA GLY A 37 -2.29 -1.12 10.12
C GLY A 37 -3.23 -2.02 10.91
N TYR A 38 -3.88 -1.42 11.91
CA TYR A 38 -4.88 -2.05 12.75
C TYR A 38 -5.93 -1.04 13.21
N PHE A 39 -7.10 -1.56 13.57
CA PHE A 39 -8.18 -0.81 14.18
C PHE A 39 -8.04 -0.84 15.71
N THR A 40 -8.13 0.32 16.35
CA THR A 40 -8.20 0.47 17.80
C THR A 40 -9.63 0.22 18.32
N PRO A 41 -9.83 0.07 19.64
CA PRO A 41 -11.17 -0.19 20.21
C PRO A 41 -12.21 0.89 19.90
N ASP A 42 -11.77 2.12 19.64
CA ASP A 42 -12.61 3.24 19.20
C ASP A 42 -12.89 3.24 17.68
N GLY A 43 -12.42 2.22 16.94
CA GLY A 43 -12.59 2.08 15.50
C GLY A 43 -11.61 2.88 14.64
N SER A 44 -10.69 3.66 15.24
CA SER A 44 -9.73 4.45 14.47
C SER A 44 -8.60 3.60 13.87
N LYS A 45 -8.03 4.05 12.75
CA LYS A 45 -6.91 3.37 12.07
C LYS A 45 -5.58 3.82 12.66
N LYS A 46 -4.73 2.86 13.04
CA LYS A 46 -3.30 3.09 13.33
C LYS A 46 -2.42 2.31 12.38
N TYR A 47 -1.43 2.99 11.82
CA TYR A 47 -0.44 2.43 10.91
C TYR A 47 0.82 2.04 11.69
N LYS A 48 1.46 0.94 11.31
CA LYS A 48 2.71 0.46 11.93
C LYS A 48 3.90 0.65 11.00
N GLU A 49 3.87 -0.06 9.89
CA GLU A 49 4.98 -0.14 8.94
C GLU A 49 4.41 -0.02 7.53
N GLY A 50 5.21 0.50 6.61
CA GLY A 50 4.83 0.56 5.22
C GLY A 50 6.04 0.63 4.33
N LEU A 51 5.84 0.20 3.09
CA LEU A 51 6.82 0.31 2.02
C LEU A 51 6.22 1.15 0.89
N GLY A 52 7.06 1.96 0.27
CA GLY A 52 6.71 2.79 -0.88
C GLY A 52 7.66 2.52 -2.03
N PHE A 53 7.11 2.44 -3.24
CA PHE A 53 7.86 2.21 -4.48
C PHE A 53 7.25 3.03 -5.62
N PRO A 54 8.00 3.24 -6.72
CA PRO A 54 7.47 3.98 -7.88
C PRO A 54 6.19 3.36 -8.42
N ALA A 55 5.25 4.20 -8.89
CA ALA A 55 4.03 3.74 -9.54
C ALA A 55 4.31 3.31 -11.00
N ASP A 56 5.20 2.34 -11.15
CA ASP A 56 5.58 1.72 -12.42
C ASP A 56 4.83 0.39 -12.59
N GLN A 57 4.25 0.16 -13.77
CA GLN A 57 3.43 -1.03 -14.02
C GLN A 57 4.26 -2.33 -13.96
N ASN A 58 5.50 -2.34 -14.46
CA ASN A 58 6.34 -3.53 -14.44
C ASN A 58 6.71 -3.92 -13.00
N ILE A 59 7.02 -2.94 -12.15
CA ILE A 59 7.29 -3.20 -10.72
C ILE A 59 6.05 -3.80 -10.04
N VAL A 60 4.86 -3.28 -10.33
CA VAL A 60 3.60 -3.78 -9.76
C VAL A 60 3.31 -5.21 -10.22
N ASP A 61 3.44 -5.49 -11.52
CA ASP A 61 3.18 -6.81 -12.08
C ASP A 61 4.16 -7.86 -11.52
N ASP A 62 5.45 -7.51 -11.39
CA ASP A 62 6.45 -8.38 -10.77
C ASP A 62 6.16 -8.68 -9.30
N ILE A 63 5.71 -7.67 -8.53
CA ILE A 63 5.30 -7.87 -7.13
C ILE A 63 4.10 -8.82 -7.06
N ILE A 64 3.08 -8.65 -7.91
CA ILE A 64 1.90 -9.52 -7.95
C ILE A 64 2.29 -10.97 -8.26
N ALA A 65 3.17 -11.17 -9.24
CA ALA A 65 3.67 -12.49 -9.61
C ALA A 65 4.42 -13.15 -8.43
N LYS A 66 5.33 -12.42 -7.78
CA LYS A 66 6.10 -12.90 -6.62
C LYS A 66 5.21 -13.20 -5.39
N LEU A 67 4.19 -12.38 -5.14
CA LEU A 67 3.21 -12.63 -4.07
C LEU A 67 2.42 -13.92 -4.32
N SER A 68 2.09 -14.21 -5.57
CA SER A 68 1.38 -15.44 -5.94
C SER A 68 2.28 -16.67 -5.83
N SER A 69 3.56 -16.56 -6.21
CA SER A 69 4.48 -17.69 -6.19
C SER A 69 4.88 -18.16 -4.78
N VAL A 70 4.85 -17.29 -3.76
CA VAL A 70 5.22 -17.69 -2.38
C VAL A 70 4.14 -18.52 -1.67
N LEU A 71 2.96 -18.68 -2.28
CA LEU A 71 1.85 -19.47 -1.76
C LEU A 71 1.74 -20.86 -2.41
N GLN A 72 2.57 -21.15 -3.41
CA GLN A 72 2.69 -22.45 -4.08
C GLN A 72 3.72 -23.32 -3.37
#